data_AF-A0A377LQK8-F1
#
_entry.id   AF-A0A377LQK8-F1
#
_cell.length_a   1.000
_cell.length_b   1.000
_cell.length_c   1.000
_cell.angle_alpha   90.00
_cell.angle_beta   90.00
_cell.angle_gamma   90.00
#
_symmetry.space_group_name_H-M   'P 1'
#
loop_
_entity.id
_entity.type
_entity.pdbx_description
1 polymer ?
#
loop_
_entity_poly.entity_id
_entity_poly.type
_entity_poly.pdbx_seq_one_letter_code
_entity_poly.pdbx_strand_id
1 'polypeptide(L)'
;MDSIISHQPLEYNRYLNKLVAWAWFNGLLTSRTRLFIKGNEVVDLAKLQEMVADVSHHFPLRLPAPTPKALYSPCEIRHLAIIVNLEYDPTAAFRNQVVHFDFRKLDVFSFGEQQNCLVGSVDLLYRNSWNEVRTLHFNGEQAMIEALKTILGKMHQDAAPPDSVEVFCYSQHLRGLIRTRVQQLVSECIELRLSSTRQETGRFKALRVSGQTWGLFFERLNVSVQKLENAIEFYGAISHNKLHGLSVQVETNHVKLPQVVDGFASEGIIQFFFEESGDDAGFNIYILDETNRAEVYHHCEGSKEELVRDVSRFYSSSHDRFTYGSSFINFNLRSSTRL
;
A
#
# COMPACT_ATOMS: atom_id res chain seq x y z
N MET A 1 -21.16 -0.43 38.26
CA MET A 1 -19.73 -0.55 37.91
C MET A 1 -18.90 -1.08 39.07
N ASP A 2 -19.35 -0.94 40.31
CA ASP A 2 -18.59 -1.37 41.50
C ASP A 2 -18.35 -2.89 41.61
N SER A 3 -19.04 -3.73 40.81
CA SER A 3 -18.85 -5.19 40.84
C SER A 3 -17.69 -5.71 39.99
N ILE A 4 -17.00 -4.87 39.21
CA ILE A 4 -15.89 -5.28 38.32
C ILE A 4 -14.54 -4.79 38.86
N ILE A 5 -14.56 -3.83 39.78
CA ILE A 5 -13.36 -3.31 40.44
C ILE A 5 -12.79 -4.45 41.31
N SER A 6 -11.47 -4.67 41.23
CA SER A 6 -10.72 -5.72 41.96
C SER A 6 -10.88 -7.17 41.46
N HIS A 7 -11.52 -7.40 40.31
CA HIS A 7 -11.52 -8.71 39.66
C HIS A 7 -10.41 -8.81 38.60
N GLN A 8 -9.78 -9.99 38.50
CA GLN A 8 -8.83 -10.25 37.43
C GLN A 8 -9.56 -10.27 36.08
N PRO A 9 -9.08 -9.55 35.05
CA PRO A 9 -9.71 -9.57 33.74
C PRO A 9 -9.61 -10.97 33.12
N LEU A 10 -10.68 -11.42 32.45
CA LEU A 10 -10.68 -12.68 31.70
C LEU A 10 -9.65 -12.68 30.56
N GLU A 11 -9.50 -11.53 29.90
CA GLU A 11 -8.50 -11.28 28.87
C GLU A 11 -8.02 -9.83 29.02
N TYR A 12 -6.72 -9.61 28.84
CA TYR A 12 -6.12 -8.29 28.82
C TYR A 12 -5.27 -8.12 27.56
N ASN A 13 -5.49 -7.02 26.85
CA ASN A 13 -4.65 -6.63 25.74
C ASN A 13 -4.58 -5.11 25.63
N ARG A 14 -3.45 -4.61 25.12
CA ARG A 14 -3.26 -3.19 24.86
C ARG A 14 -4.06 -2.68 23.65
N TYR A 15 -4.41 -3.56 22.71
CA TYR A 15 -5.13 -3.20 21.48
C TYR A 15 -6.60 -3.57 21.56
N LEU A 16 -7.47 -2.61 21.24
CA LEU A 16 -8.91 -2.79 21.33
C LEU A 16 -9.43 -3.81 20.31
N ASN A 17 -8.86 -3.80 19.10
CA ASN A 17 -9.14 -4.78 18.04
C ASN A 17 -9.07 -6.23 18.55
N LYS A 18 -8.01 -6.56 19.28
CA LYS A 18 -7.83 -7.90 19.82
C LYS A 18 -8.87 -8.25 20.88
N LEU A 19 -9.20 -7.32 21.78
CA LEU A 19 -10.20 -7.57 22.82
C LEU A 19 -11.60 -7.78 22.25
N VAL A 20 -12.01 -6.95 21.30
CA VAL A 20 -13.31 -7.07 20.62
C VAL A 20 -13.38 -8.37 19.82
N ALA A 21 -12.35 -8.69 19.03
CA ALA A 21 -12.28 -9.94 18.29
C ALA A 21 -12.32 -11.15 19.24
N TRP A 22 -11.51 -11.16 20.29
CA TRP A 22 -11.50 -12.25 21.27
C TRP A 22 -12.87 -12.44 21.92
N ALA A 23 -13.51 -11.36 22.36
CA ALA A 23 -14.82 -11.42 22.99
C ALA A 23 -15.92 -11.88 22.01
N TRP A 24 -15.86 -11.48 20.74
CA TRP A 24 -16.77 -11.96 19.70
C TRP A 24 -16.60 -13.46 19.47
N PHE A 25 -15.38 -13.91 19.14
CA PHE A 25 -15.14 -15.31 18.76
C PHE A 25 -15.28 -16.30 19.93
N ASN A 26 -15.19 -15.84 21.17
CA ASN A 26 -15.53 -16.63 22.36
C ASN A 26 -17.02 -16.56 22.76
N GLY A 27 -17.87 -15.88 21.97
CA GLY A 27 -19.31 -15.80 22.21
C GLY A 27 -19.72 -14.93 23.40
N LEU A 28 -18.85 -14.03 23.86
CA LEU A 28 -19.12 -13.12 24.97
C LEU A 28 -19.86 -11.85 24.52
N LEU A 29 -19.71 -11.46 23.25
CA LEU A 29 -20.44 -10.35 22.65
C LEU A 29 -21.76 -10.85 22.06
N THR A 30 -22.87 -10.51 22.72
CA THR A 30 -24.24 -10.86 22.35
C THR A 30 -25.14 -9.63 22.44
N SER A 31 -26.39 -9.73 21.98
CA SER A 31 -27.38 -8.65 22.14
C SER A 31 -27.69 -8.30 23.60
N ARG A 32 -27.32 -9.16 24.57
CA ARG A 32 -27.49 -8.91 26.01
C ARG A 32 -26.22 -8.33 26.66
N THR A 33 -25.11 -8.32 25.94
CA THR A 33 -23.82 -7.86 26.47
C THR A 33 -23.85 -6.35 26.62
N ARG A 34 -23.47 -5.86 27.80
CA ARG A 34 -23.38 -4.42 28.10
C ARG A 34 -21.92 -3.99 28.00
N LEU A 35 -21.67 -3.01 27.14
CA LEU A 35 -20.34 -2.46 26.93
C LEU A 35 -20.13 -1.24 27.84
N PHE A 36 -18.95 -1.17 28.42
CA PHE A 36 -18.52 -0.04 29.23
C PHE A 36 -17.10 0.32 28.80
N ILE A 37 -16.82 1.62 28.71
CA ILE A 37 -15.49 2.13 28.39
C ILE A 37 -15.05 3.10 29.48
N LYS A 38 -13.77 3.04 29.84
CA LYS A 38 -13.14 3.95 30.80
C LYS A 38 -11.73 4.23 30.31
N GLY A 39 -11.42 5.48 29.99
CA GLY A 39 -10.14 5.83 29.38
C GLY A 39 -10.03 7.29 28.93
N ASN A 40 -9.01 7.54 28.13
CA ASN A 40 -8.47 8.84 27.69
C ASN A 40 -9.13 9.40 26.41
N GLU A 41 -10.44 9.20 26.21
CA GLU A 41 -11.26 9.79 25.13
C GLU A 41 -10.87 9.43 23.68
N VAL A 42 -9.89 8.56 23.45
CA VAL A 42 -9.48 8.12 22.10
C VAL A 42 -10.59 7.32 21.40
N VAL A 43 -11.21 6.41 22.15
CA VAL A 43 -12.37 5.62 21.72
C VAL A 43 -13.48 5.89 22.72
N ASP A 44 -14.65 6.28 22.23
CA ASP A 44 -15.85 6.46 23.03
C ASP A 44 -16.76 5.21 22.95
N LEU A 45 -17.84 5.21 23.72
CA LEU A 45 -18.75 4.08 23.78
C LEU A 45 -19.44 3.83 22.42
N ALA A 46 -19.75 4.90 21.68
CA ALA A 46 -20.41 4.79 20.38
C ALA A 46 -19.50 4.12 19.35
N LYS A 47 -18.24 4.53 19.26
CA LYS A 47 -17.22 3.93 18.39
C LYS A 47 -16.96 2.47 18.77
N LEU A 48 -16.92 2.14 20.06
CA LEU A 48 -16.81 0.74 20.51
C LEU A 48 -18.04 -0.10 20.10
N GLN A 49 -19.25 0.42 20.28
CA GLN A 49 -20.48 -0.26 19.87
C GLN A 49 -20.54 -0.49 18.37
N GLU A 50 -20.14 0.52 17.59
CA GLU A 50 -20.03 0.44 16.14
C GLU A 50 -19.04 -0.64 15.72
N MET A 51 -17.85 -0.66 16.32
CA MET A 51 -16.84 -1.68 16.04
C MET A 51 -17.31 -3.11 16.39
N VAL A 52 -18.03 -3.28 17.50
CA VAL A 52 -18.64 -4.57 17.84
C VAL A 52 -19.67 -4.99 16.78
N ALA A 53 -20.50 -4.06 16.32
CA ALA A 53 -21.48 -4.33 15.27
C ALA A 53 -20.79 -4.73 13.96
N ASP A 54 -19.78 -3.97 13.51
CA ASP A 54 -19.01 -4.22 12.30
C ASP A 54 -18.33 -5.61 12.32
N VAL A 55 -17.61 -5.93 13.40
CA VAL A 55 -16.96 -7.23 13.56
C VAL A 55 -17.99 -8.37 13.59
N SER A 56 -19.10 -8.19 14.30
CA SER A 56 -20.15 -9.23 14.40
C SER A 56 -20.88 -9.47 13.09
N HIS A 57 -21.03 -8.44 12.26
CA HIS A 57 -21.69 -8.53 10.96
C HIS A 57 -20.79 -9.18 9.91
N HIS A 58 -19.51 -8.80 9.88
CA HIS A 58 -18.56 -9.29 8.89
C HIS A 58 -18.07 -10.71 9.17
N PHE A 59 -17.85 -11.06 10.45
CA PHE A 59 -17.29 -12.36 10.81
C PHE A 59 -18.35 -13.30 11.39
N PRO A 60 -18.76 -14.36 10.67
CA PRO A 60 -19.68 -15.35 11.22
C PRO A 60 -19.06 -16.04 12.44
N LEU A 61 -19.80 -16.13 13.55
CA LEU A 61 -19.28 -16.76 14.77
C LEU A 61 -19.00 -18.26 14.57
N ARG A 62 -19.90 -18.95 13.86
CA ARG A 62 -19.79 -20.39 13.58
C ARG A 62 -19.54 -20.62 12.10
N LEU A 63 -18.50 -21.40 11.82
CA LEU A 63 -18.22 -21.94 10.49
C LEU A 63 -18.13 -23.47 10.58
N PRO A 64 -18.31 -24.18 9.46
CA PRO A 64 -17.97 -25.59 9.38
C PRO A 64 -16.52 -25.83 9.82
N ALA A 65 -16.26 -26.99 10.42
CA ALA A 65 -14.90 -27.39 10.74
C ALA A 65 -14.07 -27.47 9.44
N PRO A 66 -12.78 -27.06 9.46
CA PRO A 66 -11.91 -27.17 8.30
C PRO A 66 -11.88 -28.61 7.78
N THR A 67 -11.95 -28.78 6.46
CA THR A 67 -11.82 -30.12 5.87
C THR A 67 -10.37 -30.62 6.02
N PRO A 68 -10.13 -31.94 6.06
CA PRO A 68 -8.76 -32.47 6.07
C PRO A 68 -7.89 -31.90 4.94
N LYS A 69 -8.45 -31.73 3.73
CA LYS A 69 -7.76 -31.12 2.58
C LYS A 69 -7.29 -29.69 2.87
N ALA A 70 -8.10 -28.89 3.56
CA ALA A 70 -7.72 -27.53 3.94
C ALA A 70 -6.55 -27.52 4.94
N LEU A 71 -6.50 -28.48 5.86
CA LEU A 71 -5.42 -28.61 6.84
C LEU A 71 -4.09 -29.09 6.20
N TYR A 72 -4.15 -29.81 5.07
CA TYR A 72 -2.97 -30.20 4.29
C TYR A 72 -2.50 -29.12 3.29
N SER A 73 -3.28 -28.05 3.12
CA SER A 73 -2.95 -26.94 2.22
C SER A 73 -2.36 -25.76 3.00
N PRO A 74 -1.58 -24.87 2.36
CA PRO A 74 -1.19 -23.60 2.94
C PRO A 74 -2.40 -22.83 3.47
N CYS A 75 -2.18 -22.07 4.52
CA CYS A 75 -3.25 -21.34 5.17
C CYS A 75 -3.62 -20.09 4.37
N GLU A 76 -4.85 -20.02 3.87
CA GLU A 76 -5.35 -18.92 3.02
C GLU A 76 -6.26 -18.00 3.83
N ILE A 77 -6.17 -16.68 3.62
CA ILE A 77 -7.06 -15.71 4.26
C ILE A 77 -8.45 -15.81 3.62
N ARG A 78 -9.50 -15.96 4.43
CA ARG A 78 -10.90 -16.12 3.98
C ARG A 78 -11.75 -14.91 4.26
N HIS A 79 -11.61 -14.33 5.45
CA HIS A 79 -12.27 -13.07 5.80
C HIS A 79 -11.22 -12.09 6.30
N LEU A 80 -11.23 -10.88 5.77
CA LEU A 80 -10.32 -9.81 6.14
C LEU A 80 -11.13 -8.55 6.47
N ALA A 81 -10.88 -7.97 7.64
CA ALA A 81 -11.32 -6.64 8.01
C ALA A 81 -10.08 -5.76 8.22
N ILE A 82 -10.12 -4.58 7.62
CA ILE A 82 -9.10 -3.54 7.75
C ILE A 82 -9.76 -2.38 8.46
N ILE A 83 -9.36 -2.16 9.71
CA ILE A 83 -9.94 -1.17 10.61
C ILE A 83 -9.02 0.05 10.64
N VAL A 84 -9.50 1.15 10.11
CA VAL A 84 -8.74 2.38 9.89
C VAL A 84 -9.13 3.44 10.92
N ASN A 85 -8.13 4.07 11.52
CA ASN A 85 -8.26 5.21 12.44
C ASN A 85 -9.16 4.95 13.67
N LEU A 86 -9.15 3.71 14.18
CA LEU A 86 -9.84 3.38 15.42
C LEU A 86 -9.17 4.04 16.63
N GLU A 87 -7.86 3.81 16.79
CA GLU A 87 -7.08 4.28 17.94
C GLU A 87 -6.32 5.59 17.65
N TYR A 88 -5.98 5.90 16.40
CA TYR A 88 -5.38 7.18 16.05
C TYR A 88 -5.99 7.74 14.78
N ASP A 89 -6.68 8.87 14.92
CA ASP A 89 -7.39 9.57 13.84
C ASP A 89 -6.76 10.95 13.59
N PRO A 90 -5.95 11.10 12.53
CA PRO A 90 -5.36 12.38 12.16
C PRO A 90 -6.41 13.45 11.83
N THR A 91 -7.61 13.03 11.40
CA THR A 91 -8.67 13.96 11.00
C THR A 91 -9.30 14.69 12.17
N ALA A 92 -9.13 14.20 13.40
CA ALA A 92 -9.58 14.88 14.61
C ALA A 92 -8.97 16.29 14.78
N ALA A 93 -7.80 16.54 14.17
CA ALA A 93 -7.15 17.85 14.14
C ALA A 93 -7.93 18.90 13.33
N PHE A 94 -8.83 18.49 12.43
CA PHE A 94 -9.66 19.40 11.64
C PHE A 94 -10.81 20.00 12.44
N ARG A 95 -11.01 19.55 13.68
CA ARG A 95 -12.01 20.12 14.58
C ARG A 95 -11.76 21.61 14.74
N ASN A 96 -12.76 22.41 14.36
CA ASN A 96 -12.74 23.89 14.38
C ASN A 96 -11.83 24.57 13.34
N GLN A 97 -11.35 23.86 12.32
CA GLN A 97 -10.62 24.45 11.19
C GLN A 97 -11.51 24.54 9.96
N VAL A 98 -11.51 25.70 9.28
CA VAL A 98 -12.08 25.81 7.93
C VAL A 98 -11.05 25.24 6.96
N VAL A 99 -11.19 23.96 6.64
CA VAL A 99 -10.34 23.29 5.65
C VAL A 99 -10.97 23.54 4.27
N HIS A 100 -10.30 24.33 3.44
CA HIS A 100 -10.68 24.49 2.03
C HIS A 100 -10.21 23.26 1.25
N PHE A 101 -11.16 22.45 0.78
CA PHE A 101 -10.86 21.26 0.00
C PHE A 101 -10.81 21.59 -1.50
N ASP A 102 -9.67 21.36 -2.13
CA ASP A 102 -9.62 21.20 -3.59
C ASP A 102 -9.96 19.75 -3.92
N PHE A 103 -11.20 19.51 -4.35
CA PHE A 103 -11.70 18.16 -4.63
C PHE A 103 -10.88 17.40 -5.67
N ARG A 104 -10.13 18.10 -6.54
CA ARG A 104 -9.28 17.51 -7.58
C ARG A 104 -7.92 17.04 -7.05
N LYS A 105 -7.51 17.44 -5.84
CA LYS A 105 -6.21 17.10 -5.23
C LYS A 105 -6.36 16.31 -3.93
N LEU A 106 -7.48 15.62 -3.75
CA LEU A 106 -7.80 14.84 -2.54
C LEU A 106 -7.13 13.46 -2.57
N ASP A 107 -5.84 13.42 -2.20
CA ASP A 107 -5.15 12.20 -1.81
C ASP A 107 -5.21 12.05 -0.28
N VAL A 108 -5.81 10.96 0.21
CA VAL A 108 -5.93 10.68 1.65
C VAL A 108 -4.62 10.19 2.26
N PHE A 109 -3.68 9.72 1.44
CA PHE A 109 -2.37 9.23 1.88
C PHE A 109 -1.32 10.35 1.90
N SER A 110 -1.51 11.40 1.11
CA SER A 110 -0.67 12.61 1.08
C SER A 110 -1.52 13.89 0.98
N PHE A 111 -2.21 14.23 2.06
CA PHE A 111 -3.26 15.25 2.08
C PHE A 111 -2.73 16.68 2.29
N GLY A 112 -3.22 17.60 1.44
CA GLY A 112 -2.98 19.03 1.56
C GLY A 112 -1.53 19.47 1.27
N GLU A 113 -1.23 20.74 1.53
CA GLU A 113 0.12 21.29 1.28
C GLU A 113 1.20 20.65 2.15
N GLN A 114 0.84 20.26 3.37
CA GLN A 114 1.74 19.54 4.29
C GLN A 114 1.94 18.08 3.90
N GLN A 115 1.18 17.58 2.92
CA GLN A 115 1.25 16.20 2.43
C GLN A 115 1.02 15.16 3.54
N ASN A 116 0.24 15.45 4.58
CA ASN A 116 0.07 14.54 5.72
C ASN A 116 -0.77 13.31 5.36
N CYS A 117 -0.42 12.13 5.88
CA CYS A 117 -1.29 10.96 5.75
C CYS A 117 -2.51 11.07 6.69
N LEU A 118 -3.71 10.89 6.15
CA LEU A 118 -4.95 10.85 6.94
C LEU A 118 -5.23 9.48 7.56
N VAL A 119 -4.40 8.47 7.27
CA VAL A 119 -4.46 7.15 7.90
C VAL A 119 -3.43 7.10 9.01
N GLY A 120 -3.88 7.23 10.26
CA GLY A 120 -3.04 7.25 11.45
C GLY A 120 -2.81 5.86 12.06
N SER A 121 -3.85 5.04 12.14
CA SER A 121 -3.75 3.66 12.64
C SER A 121 -4.45 2.68 11.72
N VAL A 122 -3.89 1.49 11.56
CA VAL A 122 -4.50 0.38 10.83
C VAL A 122 -4.47 -0.88 11.68
N ASP A 123 -5.63 -1.48 11.87
CA ASP A 123 -5.81 -2.75 12.54
C ASP A 123 -6.26 -3.79 11.52
N LEU A 124 -5.56 -4.92 11.44
CA LEU A 124 -5.98 -6.05 10.62
C LEU A 124 -6.64 -7.07 11.52
N LEU A 125 -7.83 -7.52 11.15
CA LEU A 125 -8.48 -8.69 11.72
C LEU A 125 -8.78 -9.66 10.58
N TYR A 126 -8.28 -10.88 10.66
CA TYR A 126 -8.57 -11.88 9.63
C TYR A 126 -8.82 -13.27 10.20
N ARG A 127 -9.62 -14.03 9.46
CA ARG A 127 -9.81 -15.47 9.66
C ARG A 127 -9.30 -16.21 8.43
N ASN A 128 -8.57 -17.30 8.66
CA ASN A 128 -7.99 -18.12 7.60
C ASN A 128 -8.74 -19.44 7.38
N SER A 129 -8.29 -20.23 6.40
CA SER A 129 -8.88 -21.52 6.00
C SER A 129 -8.82 -22.61 7.08
N TRP A 130 -8.02 -22.40 8.13
CA TRP A 130 -7.95 -23.28 9.31
C TRP A 130 -8.86 -22.80 10.45
N ASN A 131 -9.69 -21.78 10.20
CA ASN A 131 -10.49 -21.06 11.19
C ASN A 131 -9.68 -20.38 12.29
N GLU A 132 -8.36 -20.18 12.13
CA GLU A 132 -7.61 -19.34 13.06
C GLU A 132 -7.95 -17.88 12.84
N VAL A 133 -8.11 -17.16 13.94
CA VAL A 133 -8.32 -15.71 13.94
C VAL A 133 -7.03 -15.03 14.38
N ARG A 134 -6.64 -13.99 13.64
CA ARG A 134 -5.44 -13.21 13.92
C ARG A 134 -5.75 -11.72 13.87
N THR A 135 -5.09 -10.98 14.75
CA THR A 135 -5.18 -9.52 14.83
C THR A 135 -3.78 -8.91 14.78
N LEU A 136 -3.62 -7.83 14.04
CA LEU A 136 -2.38 -7.05 13.93
C LEU A 136 -2.73 -5.57 14.06
N HIS A 137 -1.81 -4.78 14.59
CA HIS A 137 -1.98 -3.35 14.78
C HIS A 137 -0.76 -2.60 14.27
N PHE A 138 -0.99 -1.53 13.52
CA PHE A 138 0.00 -0.64 12.93
C PHE A 138 -0.39 0.81 13.21
N ASN A 139 0.61 1.66 13.48
CA ASN A 139 0.38 3.06 13.82
C ASN A 139 1.51 3.93 13.25
N GLY A 140 1.21 5.20 13.01
CA GLY A 140 2.12 6.17 12.42
C GLY A 140 1.95 6.29 10.89
N GLU A 141 2.76 7.15 10.29
CA GLU A 141 2.63 7.54 8.88
C GLU A 141 2.75 6.37 7.89
N GLN A 142 3.51 5.32 8.26
CA GLN A 142 3.70 4.14 7.42
C GLN A 142 2.71 3.00 7.72
N ALA A 143 1.73 3.21 8.60
CA ALA A 143 0.82 2.16 9.07
C ALA A 143 0.12 1.41 7.92
N MET A 144 -0.33 2.14 6.89
CA MET A 144 -0.97 1.54 5.72
C MET A 144 0.00 0.66 4.91
N ILE A 145 1.22 1.14 4.68
CA ILE A 145 2.25 0.41 3.92
C ILE A 145 2.66 -0.86 4.67
N GLU A 146 2.90 -0.76 5.97
CA GLU A 146 3.26 -1.91 6.81
C GLU A 146 2.13 -2.94 6.88
N ALA A 147 0.88 -2.48 6.99
CA ALA A 147 -0.30 -3.34 6.97
C ALA A 147 -0.44 -4.08 5.63
N LEU A 148 -0.31 -3.37 4.50
CA LEU A 148 -0.33 -3.98 3.16
C LEU A 148 0.78 -5.02 3.00
N LYS A 149 2.04 -4.64 3.29
CA LYS A 149 3.18 -5.57 3.24
C LYS A 149 2.91 -6.83 4.05
N THR A 150 2.39 -6.67 5.27
CA THR A 150 2.15 -7.79 6.18
C THR A 150 1.03 -8.70 5.70
N ILE A 151 -0.09 -8.15 5.21
CA ILE A 151 -1.24 -8.97 4.80
C ILE A 151 -1.02 -9.63 3.44
N LEU A 152 -0.42 -8.90 2.49
CA LEU A 152 -0.13 -9.41 1.15
C LEU A 152 0.99 -10.45 1.19
N GLY A 153 1.96 -10.32 2.11
CA GLY A 153 2.98 -11.34 2.37
C GLY A 153 2.42 -12.65 2.93
N LYS A 154 1.18 -12.65 3.44
CA LYS A 154 0.46 -13.86 3.89
C LYS A 154 -0.38 -14.50 2.78
N MET A 155 -0.55 -13.82 1.66
CA MET A 155 -1.20 -14.37 0.47
C MET A 155 -0.12 -14.95 -0.44
N HIS A 156 -0.35 -16.13 -1.01
CA HIS A 156 0.54 -16.70 -2.02
C HIS A 156 -0.01 -16.42 -3.42
N GLN A 157 0.87 -16.46 -4.42
CA GLN A 157 0.41 -16.45 -5.81
C GLN A 157 -0.49 -17.68 -6.05
N ASP A 158 -1.49 -17.50 -6.89
CA ASP A 158 -2.49 -18.53 -7.21
C ASP A 158 -3.36 -18.98 -6.01
N ALA A 159 -3.28 -18.28 -4.86
CA ALA A 159 -4.23 -18.51 -3.77
C ALA A 159 -5.65 -18.13 -4.20
N ALA A 160 -6.64 -18.76 -3.58
CA ALA A 160 -7.99 -18.23 -3.67
C ALA A 160 -8.01 -16.81 -3.07
N PRO A 161 -8.67 -15.83 -3.73
CA PRO A 161 -8.91 -14.54 -3.10
C PRO A 161 -9.74 -14.72 -1.83
N PRO A 162 -9.61 -13.82 -0.83
CA PRO A 162 -10.48 -13.88 0.34
C PRO A 162 -11.95 -13.82 -0.08
N ASP A 163 -12.79 -14.62 0.58
CA ASP A 163 -14.23 -14.67 0.34
C ASP A 163 -14.88 -13.31 0.67
N SER A 164 -14.29 -12.56 1.60
CA SER A 164 -14.74 -11.20 1.95
C SER A 164 -13.59 -10.33 2.45
N VAL A 165 -13.52 -9.09 1.95
CA VAL A 165 -12.56 -8.05 2.35
C VAL A 165 -13.33 -6.75 2.60
N GLU A 166 -13.30 -6.25 3.84
CA GLU A 166 -14.02 -5.05 4.23
C GLU A 166 -13.11 -4.04 4.92
N VAL A 167 -13.27 -2.76 4.55
CA VAL A 167 -12.59 -1.64 5.21
C VAL A 167 -13.59 -0.88 6.08
N PHE A 168 -13.32 -0.85 7.38
CA PHE A 168 -14.01 -0.02 8.36
C PHE A 168 -13.16 1.21 8.65
N CYS A 169 -13.76 2.39 8.72
CA CYS A 169 -13.03 3.63 9.02
C CYS A 169 -13.72 4.35 10.17
N TYR A 170 -12.99 4.73 11.21
CA TYR A 170 -13.52 5.37 12.42
C TYR A 170 -13.06 6.83 12.56
N SER A 171 -12.73 7.46 11.43
CA SER A 171 -12.33 8.87 11.39
C SER A 171 -13.51 9.80 11.68
N GLN A 172 -13.26 10.89 12.40
CA GLN A 172 -14.26 11.93 12.70
C GLN A 172 -14.66 12.69 11.44
N HIS A 173 -13.69 12.96 10.55
CA HIS A 173 -13.92 13.67 9.30
C HIS A 173 -13.42 12.87 8.10
N LEU A 174 -13.97 13.13 6.91
CA LEU A 174 -13.60 12.47 5.64
C LEU A 174 -13.71 10.93 5.65
N ARG A 175 -14.44 10.36 6.61
CA ARG A 175 -14.61 8.92 6.82
C ARG A 175 -14.94 8.14 5.55
N GLY A 176 -15.92 8.63 4.78
CA GLY A 176 -16.35 7.99 3.53
C GLY A 176 -15.23 7.96 2.47
N LEU A 177 -14.53 9.08 2.30
CA LEU A 177 -13.43 9.20 1.34
C LEU A 177 -12.26 8.29 1.72
N ILE A 178 -11.82 8.32 2.99
CA ILE A 178 -10.73 7.47 3.50
C ILE A 178 -11.08 6.00 3.29
N ARG A 179 -12.29 5.57 3.68
CA ARG A 179 -12.75 4.20 3.48
C ARG A 179 -12.68 3.79 2.02
N THR A 180 -13.23 4.58 1.10
CA THR A 180 -13.25 4.27 -0.33
C THR A 180 -11.85 4.17 -0.91
N ARG A 181 -10.95 5.10 -0.59
CA ARG A 181 -9.58 5.10 -1.11
C ARG A 181 -8.75 3.94 -0.56
N VAL A 182 -8.89 3.62 0.73
CA VAL A 182 -8.22 2.44 1.32
C VAL A 182 -8.78 1.15 0.73
N GLN A 183 -10.09 1.04 0.55
CA GLN A 183 -10.71 -0.14 -0.09
C GLN A 183 -10.18 -0.35 -1.51
N GLN A 184 -10.13 0.73 -2.31
CA GLN A 184 -9.59 0.69 -3.67
C GLN A 184 -8.13 0.20 -3.67
N LEU A 185 -7.27 0.82 -2.86
CA LEU A 185 -5.86 0.45 -2.76
C LEU A 185 -5.67 -1.03 -2.37
N VAL A 186 -6.43 -1.50 -1.39
CA VAL A 186 -6.39 -2.89 -0.92
C VAL A 186 -6.83 -3.84 -2.02
N SER A 187 -7.94 -3.56 -2.70
CA SER A 187 -8.44 -4.38 -3.80
C SER A 187 -7.42 -4.50 -4.94
N GLU A 188 -6.84 -3.38 -5.38
CA GLU A 188 -5.80 -3.35 -6.41
C GLU A 188 -4.57 -4.16 -5.98
N CYS A 189 -4.12 -4.00 -4.73
CA CYS A 189 -2.96 -4.72 -4.23
C CYS A 189 -3.21 -6.24 -4.08
N ILE A 190 -4.41 -6.66 -3.68
CA ILE A 190 -4.78 -8.09 -3.61
C ILE A 190 -4.81 -8.68 -5.03
N GLU A 191 -5.39 -7.96 -5.99
CA GLU A 191 -5.42 -8.39 -7.39
C GLU A 191 -4.00 -8.58 -7.95
N LEU A 192 -3.12 -7.59 -7.77
CA LEU A 192 -1.71 -7.67 -8.16
C LEU A 192 -0.95 -8.79 -7.46
N ARG A 193 -1.30 -9.10 -6.20
CA ARG A 193 -0.65 -10.17 -5.42
C ARG A 193 -1.03 -11.56 -5.91
N LEU A 194 -2.29 -11.75 -6.27
CA LEU A 194 -2.88 -13.04 -6.62
C LEU A 194 -2.82 -13.34 -8.12
N SER A 195 -2.62 -12.34 -8.99
CA SER A 195 -2.57 -12.51 -10.43
C SER A 195 -1.49 -13.51 -10.85
N SER A 196 -1.89 -14.52 -11.63
CA SER A 196 -1.05 -15.64 -12.08
C SER A 196 -0.42 -15.41 -13.46
N THR A 197 -0.88 -14.37 -14.17
CA THR A 197 -0.49 -14.08 -15.55
C THR A 197 0.96 -13.64 -15.60
N ARG A 198 1.85 -14.57 -15.99
CA ARG A 198 3.30 -14.33 -16.18
C ARG A 198 3.63 -13.24 -17.22
N GLN A 199 2.64 -12.79 -18.00
CA GLN A 199 2.81 -11.83 -19.09
C GLN A 199 2.56 -10.37 -18.67
N GLU A 200 2.09 -10.10 -17.46
CA GLU A 200 1.96 -8.72 -16.97
C GLU A 200 3.32 -8.22 -16.49
N THR A 201 3.96 -7.45 -17.37
CA THR A 201 5.12 -6.62 -17.04
C THR A 201 4.74 -5.65 -15.92
N GLY A 202 5.35 -5.79 -14.73
CA GLY A 202 5.23 -4.81 -13.64
C GLY A 202 4.29 -5.20 -12.50
N ARG A 203 4.64 -6.27 -11.75
CA ARG A 203 4.07 -6.58 -10.43
C ARG A 203 4.53 -5.58 -9.37
N PHE A 204 4.09 -4.34 -9.55
CA PHE A 204 4.56 -3.17 -8.83
C PHE A 204 3.39 -2.21 -8.60
N LYS A 205 3.34 -1.57 -7.43
CA LYS A 205 2.45 -0.47 -7.14
C LYS A 205 3.24 0.67 -6.49
N ALA A 206 3.24 1.83 -7.11
CA ALA A 206 3.68 3.07 -6.47
C ALA A 206 2.56 3.58 -5.55
N LEU A 207 2.92 4.02 -4.35
CA LEU A 207 2.02 4.62 -3.38
C LEU A 207 2.71 5.83 -2.75
N ARG A 208 2.10 7.02 -2.85
CA ARG A 208 2.59 8.22 -2.19
C ARG A 208 1.96 8.34 -0.79
N VAL A 209 2.77 8.31 0.26
CA VAL A 209 2.31 8.43 1.65
C VAL A 209 3.15 9.47 2.38
N SER A 210 2.51 10.40 3.07
CA SER A 210 3.17 11.50 3.75
C SER A 210 4.12 12.30 2.83
N GLY A 211 3.75 12.46 1.55
CA GLY A 211 4.58 13.12 0.54
C GLY A 211 5.76 12.30 0.02
N GLN A 212 5.99 11.09 0.54
CA GLN A 212 7.05 10.17 0.12
C GLN A 212 6.50 9.08 -0.79
N THR A 213 7.22 8.75 -1.86
CA THR A 213 6.81 7.68 -2.78
C THR A 213 7.39 6.34 -2.33
N TRP A 214 6.54 5.33 -2.24
CA TRP A 214 6.88 3.96 -1.87
C TRP A 214 6.52 2.99 -2.99
N GLY A 215 7.40 2.03 -3.24
CA GLY A 215 7.18 0.94 -4.18
C GLY A 215 6.83 -0.34 -3.46
N LEU A 216 5.67 -0.91 -3.75
CA LEU A 216 5.28 -2.27 -3.36
C LEU A 216 5.62 -3.20 -4.51
N PHE A 217 6.50 -4.17 -4.27
CA PHE A 217 6.93 -5.15 -5.26
C PHE A 217 6.34 -6.52 -4.91
N PHE A 218 5.55 -7.07 -5.83
CA PHE A 218 4.82 -8.33 -5.61
C PHE A 218 5.65 -9.49 -6.16
N GLU A 219 6.59 -9.96 -5.33
CA GLU A 219 7.45 -11.09 -5.64
C GLU A 219 6.68 -12.42 -5.55
N ARG A 220 7.32 -13.51 -6.01
CA ARG A 220 6.70 -14.84 -5.99
C ARG A 220 6.29 -15.27 -4.59
N LEU A 221 7.19 -15.09 -3.63
CA LEU A 221 7.03 -15.61 -2.27
C LEU A 221 6.63 -14.55 -1.24
N ASN A 222 6.74 -13.26 -1.56
CA ASN A 222 6.48 -12.19 -0.61
C ASN A 222 6.11 -10.86 -1.29
N VAL A 223 5.82 -9.84 -0.50
CA VAL A 223 5.78 -8.44 -0.92
C VAL A 223 6.92 -7.69 -0.26
N SER A 224 7.78 -7.06 -1.07
CA SER A 224 8.80 -6.14 -0.59
C SER A 224 8.34 -4.70 -0.77
N VAL A 225 8.86 -3.83 0.10
CA VAL A 225 8.53 -2.40 0.13
C VAL A 225 9.83 -1.64 0.14
N GLN A 226 9.96 -0.68 -0.77
CA GLN A 226 11.12 0.19 -0.84
C GLN A 226 10.66 1.64 -0.97
N LYS A 227 11.33 2.53 -0.25
CA LYS A 227 11.15 3.96 -0.46
C LYS A 227 11.84 4.33 -1.77
N LEU A 228 11.18 5.14 -2.58
CA LEU A 228 11.66 5.56 -3.89
C LEU A 228 12.10 7.02 -3.77
N GLU A 229 13.33 7.27 -3.33
CA GLU A 229 13.78 8.64 -3.05
C GLU A 229 14.14 9.42 -4.32
N ASN A 230 14.35 8.73 -5.44
CA ASN A 230 14.63 9.32 -6.75
C ASN A 230 14.34 8.30 -7.88
N ALA A 231 14.30 8.75 -9.14
CA ALA A 231 13.97 7.86 -10.26
C ALA A 231 15.04 6.79 -10.56
N ILE A 232 16.25 6.95 -10.01
CA ILE A 232 17.34 5.98 -10.18
C ILE A 232 17.22 4.87 -9.15
N GLU A 233 16.82 5.18 -7.92
CA GLU A 233 16.38 4.17 -6.95
C GLU A 233 15.12 3.47 -7.42
N PHE A 234 14.20 4.17 -8.09
CA PHE A 234 13.07 3.57 -8.77
C PHE A 234 13.51 2.56 -9.83
N TYR A 235 14.37 2.99 -10.77
CA TYR A 235 14.90 2.08 -11.79
C TYR A 235 15.76 0.95 -11.19
N GLY A 236 16.55 1.25 -10.15
CA GLY A 236 17.39 0.32 -9.41
C GLY A 236 16.57 -0.74 -8.68
N ALA A 237 15.50 -0.35 -7.99
CA ALA A 237 14.61 -1.26 -7.28
C ALA A 237 13.88 -2.22 -8.24
N ILE A 238 13.48 -1.71 -9.41
CA ILE A 238 12.82 -2.53 -10.43
C ILE A 238 13.82 -3.44 -11.16
N SER A 239 15.04 -2.94 -11.44
CA SER A 239 16.10 -3.71 -12.11
C SER A 239 16.80 -4.72 -11.20
N HIS A 240 16.97 -4.45 -9.89
CA HIS A 240 17.57 -5.38 -8.93
C HIS A 240 16.69 -6.61 -8.68
N ASN A 241 15.36 -6.49 -8.83
CA ASN A 241 14.46 -7.63 -8.87
C ASN A 241 14.74 -8.58 -10.06
N LYS A 242 15.42 -8.11 -11.12
CA LYS A 242 15.86 -8.95 -12.25
C LYS A 242 17.08 -9.81 -11.91
N LEU A 243 17.93 -9.38 -10.97
CA LEU A 243 19.17 -10.10 -10.57
C LEU A 243 18.90 -11.29 -9.64
N HIS A 244 17.80 -11.31 -8.88
CA HIS A 244 17.44 -12.40 -7.96
C HIS A 244 16.67 -13.57 -8.61
N GLY A 245 16.84 -13.81 -9.92
CA GLY A 245 16.45 -15.06 -10.56
C GLY A 245 15.09 -15.07 -11.25
N LEU A 246 14.53 -13.90 -11.54
CA LEU A 246 13.62 -13.73 -12.66
C LEU A 246 14.32 -12.82 -13.64
N SER A 247 15.16 -13.40 -14.50
CA SER A 247 15.24 -12.90 -15.85
C SER A 247 13.82 -12.94 -16.39
N VAL A 248 13.10 -11.84 -16.19
CA VAL A 248 12.05 -11.45 -17.12
C VAL A 248 12.83 -11.32 -18.42
N GLN A 249 12.89 -12.42 -19.17
CA GLN A 249 12.91 -12.26 -20.61
C GLN A 249 11.63 -11.47 -20.84
N VAL A 250 11.80 -10.15 -20.88
CA VAL A 250 10.83 -9.24 -21.46
C VAL A 250 10.78 -9.77 -22.87
N GLU A 251 9.86 -10.70 -23.12
CA GLU A 251 9.50 -11.05 -24.47
C GLU A 251 9.24 -9.70 -25.10
N THR A 252 10.08 -9.37 -26.08
CA THR A 252 9.99 -8.24 -26.99
C THR A 252 8.72 -8.40 -27.82
N ASN A 253 7.56 -8.54 -27.17
CA ASN A 253 6.27 -8.33 -27.77
C ASN A 253 6.17 -6.83 -27.94
N HIS A 254 6.65 -6.36 -29.10
CA HIS A 254 6.49 -5.05 -29.70
C HIS A 254 5.70 -4.07 -28.82
N VAL A 255 6.34 -3.57 -27.75
CA VAL A 255 5.88 -2.37 -27.10
C VAL A 255 5.93 -1.32 -28.19
N LYS A 256 4.76 -0.82 -28.63
CA LYS A 256 4.71 0.30 -29.55
C LYS A 256 5.22 1.52 -28.81
N LEU A 257 6.53 1.73 -28.87
CA LEU A 257 7.15 2.93 -28.39
C LEU A 257 6.61 4.10 -29.22
N PRO A 258 6.29 5.24 -28.59
CA PRO A 258 6.04 6.47 -29.32
C PRO A 258 7.20 6.73 -30.28
N GLN A 259 6.92 7.23 -31.49
CA GLN A 259 7.96 7.48 -32.50
C GLN A 259 9.10 8.37 -31.99
N VAL A 260 8.82 9.21 -31.00
CA VAL A 260 9.82 10.06 -30.34
C VAL A 260 10.79 9.23 -29.51
N VAL A 261 10.34 8.20 -28.79
CA VAL A 261 11.23 7.37 -27.99
C VAL A 261 12.23 6.63 -28.88
N ASP A 262 11.74 6.10 -30.01
CA ASP A 262 12.58 5.42 -31.02
C ASP A 262 13.51 6.40 -31.75
N GLY A 263 13.02 7.60 -32.08
CA GLY A 263 13.81 8.63 -32.77
C GLY A 263 14.91 9.30 -31.94
N PHE A 264 14.83 9.21 -30.61
CA PHE A 264 15.81 9.79 -29.67
C PHE A 264 16.59 8.72 -28.87
N ALA A 265 16.36 7.44 -29.14
CA ALA A 265 17.10 6.33 -28.54
C ALA A 265 18.60 6.44 -28.86
N SER A 266 19.45 6.24 -27.86
CA SER A 266 20.90 6.39 -27.92
C SER A 266 21.53 5.26 -27.12
N GLU A 267 22.21 4.37 -27.84
CA GLU A 267 22.93 3.26 -27.23
C GLU A 267 24.08 3.75 -26.35
N GLY A 268 24.34 3.04 -25.25
CA GLY A 268 25.40 3.34 -24.29
C GLY A 268 24.99 4.25 -23.12
N ILE A 269 23.73 4.69 -23.05
CA ILE A 269 23.20 5.45 -21.91
C ILE A 269 21.82 4.96 -21.52
N ILE A 270 21.48 5.06 -20.23
CA ILE A 270 20.11 4.86 -19.75
C ILE A 270 19.33 6.15 -20.03
N GLN A 271 18.17 6.03 -20.68
CA GLN A 271 17.33 7.17 -21.05
C GLN A 271 15.94 7.04 -20.46
N PHE A 272 15.41 8.15 -19.95
CA PHE A 272 14.07 8.24 -19.40
C PHE A 272 13.22 9.16 -20.29
N PHE A 273 12.09 8.66 -20.75
CA PHE A 273 11.06 9.43 -21.45
C PHE A 273 9.79 9.45 -20.61
N PHE A 274 9.12 10.58 -20.61
CA PHE A 274 7.91 10.79 -19.83
C PHE A 274 6.80 11.22 -20.79
N GLU A 275 5.68 10.51 -20.77
CA GLU A 275 4.48 10.87 -21.52
C GLU A 275 3.37 11.22 -20.55
N GLU A 276 2.81 12.42 -20.70
CA GLU A 276 1.63 12.81 -19.93
C GLU A 276 0.40 12.13 -20.54
N SER A 277 -0.28 11.33 -19.74
CA SER A 277 -1.66 10.96 -20.04
C SER A 277 -2.53 12.14 -19.57
N GLY A 278 -3.45 12.62 -20.42
CA GLY A 278 -4.15 13.91 -20.22
C GLY A 278 -4.73 14.16 -18.82
N ASP A 279 -5.03 15.43 -18.52
CA ASP A 279 -5.39 15.99 -17.20
C ASP A 279 -6.12 14.98 -16.29
N ASP A 280 -5.47 14.65 -15.16
CA ASP A 280 -5.83 13.69 -14.08
C ASP A 280 -5.46 12.19 -14.22
N ALA A 281 -4.83 11.73 -15.31
CA ALA A 281 -4.50 10.30 -15.49
C ALA A 281 -3.09 9.85 -15.05
N GLY A 282 -2.27 10.76 -14.49
CA GLY A 282 -0.87 10.49 -14.18
C GLY A 282 0.04 10.54 -15.42
N PHE A 283 1.23 9.95 -15.33
CA PHE A 283 2.20 9.93 -16.45
C PHE A 283 2.73 8.52 -16.71
N ASN A 284 3.11 8.25 -17.96
CA ASN A 284 3.81 7.05 -18.36
C ASN A 284 5.32 7.32 -18.36
N ILE A 285 6.12 6.34 -17.95
CA ILE A 285 7.58 6.39 -18.01
C ILE A 285 8.05 5.32 -18.98
N TYR A 286 8.81 5.72 -19.99
CA TYR A 286 9.55 4.81 -20.85
C TYR A 286 11.02 4.87 -20.46
N ILE A 287 11.62 3.73 -20.18
CA ILE A 287 13.03 3.65 -19.81
C ILE A 287 13.75 2.80 -20.84
N LEU A 288 14.73 3.39 -21.52
CA LEU A 288 15.65 2.67 -22.39
C LEU A 288 16.90 2.34 -21.60
N ASP A 289 17.32 1.07 -21.62
CA ASP A 289 18.62 0.68 -21.10
C ASP A 289 19.76 1.03 -22.08
N GLU A 290 20.99 0.74 -21.68
CA GLU A 290 22.20 1.01 -22.49
C GLU A 290 22.20 0.30 -23.86
N THR A 291 21.35 -0.71 -24.03
CA THR A 291 21.16 -1.46 -25.29
C THR A 291 19.88 -1.06 -26.03
N ASN A 292 19.28 0.07 -25.66
CA ASN A 292 17.99 0.57 -26.16
C ASN A 292 16.82 -0.41 -25.96
N ARG A 293 16.88 -1.32 -25.00
CA ARG A 293 15.70 -2.11 -24.63
C ARG A 293 14.77 -1.26 -23.81
N ALA A 294 13.51 -1.23 -24.23
CA ALA A 294 12.51 -0.36 -23.66
C ALA A 294 11.62 -1.05 -22.63
N GLU A 295 11.39 -0.36 -21.52
CA GLU A 295 10.43 -0.72 -20.48
C GLU A 295 9.44 0.41 -20.30
N VAL A 296 8.16 0.07 -20.12
CA VAL A 296 7.08 1.05 -20.01
C VAL A 296 6.35 0.85 -18.69
N TYR A 297 6.19 1.95 -17.98
CA TYR A 297 5.45 2.03 -16.74
C TYR A 297 4.27 2.97 -16.97
N HIS A 298 3.06 2.48 -16.75
CA HIS A 298 1.84 3.25 -16.97
C HIS A 298 1.26 3.77 -15.65
N HIS A 299 0.52 4.89 -15.71
CA HIS A 299 -0.25 5.44 -14.59
C HIS A 299 0.60 5.78 -13.34
N CYS A 300 1.78 6.38 -13.52
CA CYS A 300 2.57 6.86 -12.41
C CYS A 300 1.93 8.13 -11.81
N GLU A 301 1.79 8.17 -10.49
CA GLU A 301 1.26 9.31 -9.73
C GLU A 301 2.41 10.18 -9.18
N GLY A 302 2.28 11.50 -9.26
CA GLY A 302 3.28 12.46 -8.77
C GLY A 302 3.64 13.56 -9.78
N SER A 303 4.61 14.42 -9.45
CA SER A 303 5.12 15.45 -10.37
C SER A 303 6.26 14.92 -11.21
N LYS A 304 6.11 15.00 -12.53
CA LYS A 304 7.17 14.74 -13.51
C LYS A 304 8.40 15.62 -13.25
N GLU A 305 8.18 16.88 -12.89
CA GLU A 305 9.24 17.87 -12.66
C GLU A 305 10.08 17.53 -11.43
N GLU A 306 9.46 17.01 -10.37
CA GLU A 306 10.19 16.49 -9.20
C GLU A 306 11.10 15.34 -9.60
N LEU A 307 10.54 14.36 -10.31
CA LEU A 307 11.25 13.16 -10.72
C LEU A 307 12.40 13.46 -11.69
N VAL A 308 12.19 14.36 -12.67
CA VAL A 308 13.23 14.84 -13.60
C VAL A 308 14.33 15.61 -12.86
N ARG A 309 13.97 16.43 -11.87
CA ARG A 309 14.92 17.20 -11.05
C ARG A 309 15.79 16.27 -10.21
N ASP A 310 15.22 15.22 -9.65
CA ASP A 310 15.93 14.26 -8.83
C ASP A 310 16.90 13.41 -9.66
N VAL A 311 16.49 12.97 -10.85
CA VAL A 311 17.38 12.31 -11.83
C VAL A 311 18.52 13.24 -12.21
N SER A 312 18.21 14.48 -12.58
CA SER A 312 19.21 15.47 -13.02
C SER A 312 20.22 15.81 -11.90
N ARG A 313 19.74 15.97 -10.66
CA ARG A 313 20.61 16.19 -9.49
C ARG A 313 21.53 15.01 -9.24
N PHE A 314 21.02 13.78 -9.30
CA PHE A 314 21.84 12.60 -9.06
C PHE A 314 22.97 12.47 -10.09
N TYR A 315 22.69 12.59 -11.39
CA TYR A 315 23.73 12.53 -12.42
C TYR A 315 24.75 13.66 -12.31
N SER A 316 24.31 14.86 -11.91
CA SER A 316 25.21 15.98 -11.63
C SER A 316 26.08 15.73 -10.39
N SER A 317 25.52 15.09 -9.35
CA SER A 317 26.23 14.79 -8.09
C SER A 317 27.11 13.53 -8.12
N SER A 318 26.76 12.55 -8.95
CA SER A 318 27.55 11.33 -9.17
C SER A 318 28.73 11.62 -10.09
N HIS A 319 28.66 12.66 -10.93
CA HIS A 319 29.80 13.14 -11.70
C HIS A 319 30.98 13.57 -10.80
N ASP A 320 30.70 14.05 -9.58
CA ASP A 320 31.76 14.41 -8.61
C ASP A 320 32.40 13.19 -7.91
N ARG A 321 31.77 12.01 -7.95
CA ARG A 321 32.34 10.78 -7.37
C ARG A 321 33.10 9.89 -8.36
N PHE A 322 32.92 10.08 -9.67
CA PHE A 322 33.55 9.26 -10.72
C PHE A 322 34.80 9.89 -11.36
N THR A 323 35.26 11.05 -10.90
CA THR A 323 36.45 11.74 -11.44
C THR A 323 37.81 11.13 -11.06
N TYR A 324 37.86 10.04 -10.29
CA TYR A 324 39.09 9.26 -10.04
C TYR A 324 38.97 7.83 -10.59
N GLY A 325 38.96 7.72 -11.92
CA GLY A 325 39.03 6.44 -12.62
C GLY A 325 39.09 6.68 -14.12
N SER A 326 40.30 6.80 -14.65
CA SER A 326 40.61 7.08 -16.05
C SER A 326 39.86 6.20 -17.06
N SER A 327 39.02 6.78 -17.92
CA SER A 327 39.10 6.65 -19.39
C SER A 327 37.99 7.47 -20.10
N PHE A 328 38.44 8.43 -20.91
CA PHE A 328 37.77 9.17 -21.99
C PHE A 328 36.30 9.61 -21.84
N ILE A 329 36.16 10.92 -21.64
CA ILE A 329 34.96 11.73 -21.71
C ILE A 329 34.63 12.04 -23.18
N ASN A 330 33.38 11.83 -23.60
CA ASN A 330 32.79 12.55 -24.73
C ASN A 330 31.46 13.17 -24.29
N PHE A 331 31.44 14.51 -24.25
CA PHE A 331 30.23 15.30 -23.98
C PHE A 331 29.48 15.55 -25.29
N ASN A 332 28.16 15.33 -25.25
CA ASN A 332 27.20 16.14 -26.00
C ASN A 332 25.95 16.30 -25.13
N LEU A 333 25.88 17.42 -24.39
CA LEU A 333 24.64 17.88 -23.78
C LEU A 333 23.66 18.24 -24.90
N ARG A 334 22.61 17.46 -25.08
CA ARG A 334 21.35 17.96 -25.66
C ARG A 334 20.31 17.97 -24.56
N SER A 335 19.91 19.19 -24.24
CA SER A 335 18.82 19.59 -23.34
C SER A 335 17.61 18.69 -23.44
N SER A 336 16.98 18.39 -22.30
CA SER A 336 15.69 17.70 -22.22
C SER A 336 14.71 18.32 -23.21
N THR A 337 14.31 17.56 -24.22
CA THR A 337 13.24 17.99 -25.12
C THR A 337 11.93 17.74 -24.37
N ARG A 338 11.22 18.82 -24.04
CA ARG A 338 9.82 18.71 -23.60
C ARG A 338 9.02 18.17 -24.78
N LEU A 339 8.26 17.11 -24.53
CA LEU A 339 7.09 16.76 -25.34
C LEU A 339 5.92 17.65 -24.92
#